data_AF-A0A453J3U2-F1
#
_entry.id   AF-A0A453J3U2-F1
#
_cell.length_a   1.000
_cell.length_b   1.000
_cell.length_c   1.000
_cell.angle_alpha   90.00
_cell.angle_beta   90.00
_cell.angle_gamma   90.00
#
_symmetry.space_group_name_H-M   'P 1'
#
loop_
_entity.id
_entity.type
_entity.pdbx_description
1 polymer ?
#
loop_
_entity_poly.entity_id
_entity_poly.type
_entity_poly.pdbx_seq_one_letter_code
_entity_poly.pdbx_strand_id
1 'polypeptide(L)'
;MIRLLRTNDNGWYISEHRASHNHSLTENCSEKLYWPSHRHIDIYTRDVVKQLRENNISIGKVYNIIGSFFSAMSNVPFSKRALRGLCGQISREQVDDDVRKTMEVFAELGAKDSGLYYRVQPDEDNRIRNLLWSTGASRSQYHFFGDAITFDTTYRTNM
;
A
#
# COMPACT_ATOMS: atom_id res chain seq x y z
N MET A 1 -20.90 -15.59 -25.31
CA MET A 1 -20.30 -14.35 -25.88
C MET A 1 -21.34 -13.67 -26.76
N ILE A 2 -21.50 -12.34 -26.64
CA ILE A 2 -22.44 -11.55 -27.45
C ILE A 2 -21.65 -10.53 -28.27
N ARG A 3 -21.97 -10.39 -29.56
CA ARG A 3 -21.41 -9.36 -30.45
C ARG A 3 -22.46 -8.31 -30.75
N LEU A 4 -22.21 -7.08 -30.30
CA LEU A 4 -23.06 -5.92 -30.59
C LEU A 4 -22.50 -5.15 -31.80
N LEU A 5 -23.39 -4.75 -32.71
CA LEU A 5 -23.09 -3.84 -33.81
C LEU A 5 -23.98 -2.60 -33.71
N ARG A 6 -23.49 -1.49 -34.27
CA ARG A 6 -24.19 -0.21 -34.27
C ARG A 6 -24.99 -0.06 -35.56
N THR A 7 -26.22 0.42 -35.46
CA THR A 7 -27.07 0.76 -36.61
C THR A 7 -26.83 2.21 -37.05
N ASN A 8 -27.24 2.53 -38.29
CA ASN A 8 -27.03 3.86 -38.88
C ASN A 8 -27.83 4.97 -38.18
N ASP A 9 -28.86 4.62 -37.42
CA ASP A 9 -29.66 5.51 -36.57
C ASP A 9 -29.10 5.66 -35.14
N ASN A 10 -27.84 5.24 -34.92
CA ASN A 10 -27.18 5.20 -33.60
C ASN A 10 -27.77 4.21 -32.58
N GLY A 11 -28.64 3.29 -33.01
CA GLY A 11 -29.04 2.14 -32.19
C GLY A 11 -27.95 1.06 -32.06
N TRP A 12 -28.23 0.05 -31.24
CA TRP A 12 -27.39 -1.14 -31.08
C TRP A 12 -28.24 -2.39 -31.32
N TYR A 13 -27.67 -3.38 -32.01
CA TYR A 13 -28.32 -4.69 -32.17
C TYR A 13 -27.34 -5.83 -31.92
N ILE A 14 -27.88 -6.98 -31.52
CA ILE A 14 -27.12 -8.20 -31.32
C ILE A 14 -26.94 -8.89 -32.66
N SER A 15 -25.70 -8.96 -33.14
CA SER A 15 -25.34 -9.61 -34.41
C SER A 15 -25.03 -11.10 -34.23
N GLU A 16 -24.51 -11.49 -33.07
CA GLU A 16 -24.12 -12.87 -32.79
C GLU A 16 -24.28 -13.16 -31.30
N HIS A 17 -24.84 -14.32 -30.98
CA HIS A 17 -24.91 -14.85 -29.62
C HIS A 17 -24.38 -16.29 -29.61
N ARG A 18 -23.24 -16.50 -28.96
CA ARG A 18 -22.70 -17.84 -28.69
C ARG A 18 -23.00 -18.22 -27.26
N ALA A 19 -23.94 -19.15 -27.10
CA ALA A 19 -24.35 -19.69 -25.79
C ALA A 19 -23.42 -20.79 -25.27
N SER A 20 -22.67 -21.47 -26.15
CA SER A 20 -21.72 -22.51 -25.74
C SER A 20 -20.44 -21.92 -25.15
N HIS A 21 -19.97 -22.55 -24.08
CA HIS A 21 -18.72 -22.20 -23.38
C HIS A 21 -17.73 -23.36 -23.50
N ASN A 22 -16.43 -23.04 -23.47
CA ASN A 22 -15.34 -24.04 -23.45
C ASN A 22 -14.92 -24.42 -22.01
N HIS A 23 -15.71 -24.01 -21.01
CA HIS A 23 -15.54 -24.31 -19.60
C HIS A 23 -16.91 -24.33 -18.91
N SER A 24 -17.00 -24.95 -17.73
CA SER A 24 -18.21 -24.93 -16.92
C SER A 24 -18.52 -23.51 -16.43
N LEU A 25 -19.81 -23.17 -16.33
CA LEU A 25 -20.23 -21.91 -15.73
C LEU A 25 -20.05 -21.98 -14.20
N THR A 26 -19.71 -20.85 -13.60
CA THR A 26 -19.65 -20.69 -12.15
C THR A 26 -21.05 -20.89 -11.56
N GLU A 27 -21.14 -21.78 -10.56
CA GLU A 27 -22.40 -22.13 -9.92
C GLU A 27 -22.84 -21.08 -8.89
N ASN A 28 -21.87 -20.47 -8.20
CA ASN A 28 -22.13 -19.61 -7.05
C ASN A 28 -21.75 -18.16 -7.32
N CYS A 29 -22.60 -17.20 -6.90
CA CYS A 29 -22.27 -15.77 -6.98
C CYS A 29 -21.00 -15.39 -6.18
N SER A 30 -20.61 -16.16 -5.17
CA SER A 30 -19.40 -15.92 -4.37
C SER A 30 -18.11 -16.05 -5.17
N GLU A 31 -18.07 -16.87 -6.22
CA GLU A 31 -16.89 -17.02 -7.09
C GLU A 31 -16.61 -15.76 -7.92
N LYS A 32 -17.62 -14.92 -8.14
CA LYS A 32 -17.46 -13.62 -8.83
C LYS A 32 -16.47 -12.71 -8.11
N LEU A 33 -16.29 -12.87 -6.80
CA LEU A 33 -15.30 -12.15 -5.98
C LEU A 33 -13.86 -12.28 -6.49
N TYR A 34 -13.57 -13.39 -7.18
CA TYR A 34 -12.24 -13.70 -7.68
C TYR A 34 -12.05 -13.32 -9.16
N TRP A 35 -13.10 -12.84 -9.83
CA TRP A 35 -13.02 -12.49 -11.24
C TRP A 35 -12.28 -11.17 -11.43
N PRO A 36 -11.35 -11.08 -12.40
CA PRO A 36 -10.62 -9.84 -12.68
C PRO A 36 -11.55 -8.64 -12.95
N SER A 37 -12.68 -8.87 -13.63
CA SER A 37 -13.66 -7.82 -13.97
C SER A 37 -14.41 -7.26 -12.76
N HIS A 38 -14.43 -7.98 -11.63
CA HIS A 38 -15.09 -7.57 -10.39
C HIS A 38 -14.09 -7.21 -9.28
N ARG A 39 -12.80 -7.09 -9.63
CA ARG A 39 -11.72 -6.74 -8.69
C ARG A 39 -11.65 -5.23 -8.38
N HIS A 40 -12.61 -4.45 -8.85
CA HIS A 40 -12.63 -3.01 -8.65
C HIS A 40 -12.93 -2.68 -7.17
N ILE A 41 -12.05 -1.89 -6.57
CA ILE A 41 -12.26 -1.28 -5.26
C ILE A 41 -12.61 0.18 -5.54
N ASP A 42 -13.72 0.65 -4.98
CA ASP A 42 -14.17 2.01 -5.17
C ASP A 42 -13.18 3.02 -4.56
N ILE A 43 -13.26 4.26 -5.02
CA ILE A 43 -12.33 5.32 -4.66
C ILE A 43 -12.41 5.63 -3.15
N TYR A 44 -13.60 5.62 -2.55
CA TYR A 44 -13.78 5.92 -1.12
C TYR A 44 -13.14 4.84 -0.24
N THR A 45 -13.36 3.57 -0.57
CA THR A 45 -12.70 2.47 0.13
C THR A 45 -11.18 2.53 -0.05
N ARG A 46 -10.69 2.91 -1.24
CA ARG A 46 -9.25 3.11 -1.48
C ARG A 46 -8.70 4.23 -0.58
N ASP A 47 -9.39 5.34 -0.42
CA ASP A 47 -8.94 6.46 0.42
C ASP A 47 -8.90 6.08 1.90
N VAL A 48 -9.90 5.35 2.38
CA VAL A 48 -9.89 4.81 3.75
C VAL A 48 -8.72 3.85 3.96
N VAL A 49 -8.46 2.94 3.01
CA VAL A 49 -7.30 2.05 3.07
C VAL A 49 -6.00 2.85 3.14
N LYS A 50 -5.87 3.91 2.33
CA LYS A 50 -4.69 4.77 2.30
C LYS A 50 -4.46 5.42 3.67
N GLN A 51 -5.48 6.05 4.25
CA GLN A 51 -5.38 6.67 5.58
C GLN A 51 -5.00 5.66 6.67
N LEU A 52 -5.60 4.47 6.67
CA LEU A 52 -5.27 3.44 7.66
C LEU A 52 -3.82 2.97 7.53
N ARG A 53 -3.30 2.88 6.29
CA ARG A 53 -1.91 2.50 6.02
C ARG A 53 -0.91 3.59 6.40
N GLU A 54 -1.25 4.86 6.20
CA GLU A 54 -0.45 5.99 6.67
C GLU A 54 -0.32 6.02 8.21
N ASN A 55 -1.32 5.49 8.92
CA ASN A 55 -1.29 5.31 10.38
C ASN A 55 -0.66 3.98 10.82
N ASN A 56 0.13 3.32 9.97
CA ASN A 56 0.85 2.07 10.26
C ASN A 56 -0.06 0.90 10.70
N ILE A 57 -1.33 0.90 10.30
CA ILE A 57 -2.25 -0.19 10.64
C ILE A 57 -1.96 -1.41 9.76
N SER A 58 -1.77 -2.58 10.38
CA SER A 58 -1.49 -3.83 9.67
C SER A 58 -2.61 -4.23 8.71
N ILE A 59 -2.28 -4.86 7.58
CA ILE A 59 -3.25 -5.24 6.54
C ILE A 59 -4.38 -6.12 7.12
N GLY A 60 -4.06 -6.97 8.10
CA GLY A 60 -5.07 -7.77 8.80
C GLY A 60 -6.11 -6.92 9.53
N LYS A 61 -5.66 -5.88 10.25
CA LYS A 61 -6.55 -4.93 10.93
C LYS A 61 -7.34 -4.08 9.94
N VAL A 62 -6.71 -3.62 8.85
CA VAL A 62 -7.39 -2.88 7.77
C VAL A 62 -8.54 -3.69 7.21
N TYR A 63 -8.32 -4.99 6.92
CA TYR A 63 -9.37 -5.85 6.37
C TYR A 63 -10.54 -6.01 7.34
N ASN A 64 -10.28 -6.14 8.65
CA ASN A 64 -11.32 -6.23 9.67
C ASN A 64 -12.12 -4.91 9.81
N ILE A 65 -11.44 -3.76 9.77
CA ILE A 65 -12.07 -2.44 9.81
C ILE A 65 -13.00 -2.27 8.61
N ILE A 66 -12.53 -2.62 7.41
CA ILE A 66 -13.36 -2.62 6.21
C ILE A 66 -14.56 -3.54 6.36
N GLY A 67 -14.37 -4.75 6.88
CA GLY A 67 -15.46 -5.68 7.15
C GLY A 67 -16.56 -5.07 8.03
N SER A 68 -16.20 -4.21 8.98
CA SER A 68 -17.17 -3.52 9.83
C SER A 68 -18.03 -2.50 9.06
N PHE A 69 -17.48 -1.83 8.03
CA PHE A 69 -18.26 -0.92 7.17
C PHE A 69 -19.31 -1.67 6.32
N PHE A 70 -19.03 -2.92 5.93
CA PHE A 70 -19.95 -3.75 5.16
C PHE A 70 -20.87 -4.63 6.04
N SER A 71 -20.91 -4.36 7.34
CA SER A 71 -21.63 -5.10 8.40
C SER A 71 -21.16 -6.55 8.62
N ALA A 72 -20.68 -7.23 7.59
CA ALA A 72 -20.12 -8.57 7.66
C ALA A 72 -19.02 -8.75 6.60
N MET A 73 -18.05 -9.62 6.89
CA MET A 73 -16.96 -9.95 5.96
C MET A 73 -17.44 -10.61 4.66
N SER A 74 -18.57 -11.31 4.70
CA SER A 74 -19.20 -11.91 3.52
C SER A 74 -19.67 -10.87 2.50
N ASN A 75 -19.91 -9.64 2.94
CA ASN A 75 -20.47 -8.57 2.13
C ASN A 75 -19.37 -7.69 1.49
N VAL A 76 -18.10 -7.92 1.82
CA VAL A 76 -16.99 -7.16 1.24
C VAL A 76 -16.85 -7.55 -0.24
N PRO A 77 -16.95 -6.60 -1.19
CA PRO A 77 -17.04 -6.91 -2.61
C PRO A 77 -15.69 -7.28 -3.25
N PHE A 78 -14.63 -7.42 -2.45
CA PHE A 78 -13.29 -7.77 -2.92
C PHE A 78 -12.57 -8.73 -1.97
N SER A 79 -11.67 -9.54 -2.55
CA SER A 79 -10.87 -10.49 -1.78
C SER A 79 -9.77 -9.81 -0.96
N LYS A 80 -9.32 -10.46 0.12
CA LYS A 80 -8.11 -10.08 0.87
C LYS A 80 -6.85 -9.99 -0.02
N ARG A 81 -6.82 -10.68 -1.17
CA ARG A 81 -5.74 -10.57 -2.16
C ARG A 81 -5.81 -9.27 -2.95
N ALA A 82 -7.01 -8.80 -3.29
CA ALA A 82 -7.20 -7.49 -3.91
C ALA A 82 -6.74 -6.36 -2.97
N LEU A 83 -7.14 -6.43 -1.70
CA LEU A 83 -6.68 -5.47 -0.68
C LEU A 83 -5.15 -5.48 -0.53
N ARG A 84 -4.51 -6.66 -0.47
CA ARG A 84 -3.04 -6.76 -0.44
C ARG A 84 -2.38 -6.10 -1.67
N GLY A 85 -2.95 -6.32 -2.85
CA GLY A 85 -2.48 -5.66 -4.07
C GLY A 85 -2.60 -4.14 -4.01
N LEU A 86 -3.72 -3.64 -3.50
CA LEU A 86 -3.96 -2.20 -3.29
C LEU A 86 -2.96 -1.61 -2.28
N CYS A 87 -2.77 -2.23 -1.12
CA CYS A 87 -1.78 -1.77 -0.13
C CYS A 87 -0.35 -1.76 -0.71
N GLY A 88 0.00 -2.75 -1.52
CA GLY A 88 1.30 -2.77 -2.21
C GLY A 88 1.44 -1.66 -3.26
N GLN A 89 0.35 -1.30 -3.96
CA GLN A 89 0.34 -0.15 -4.86
C GLN A 89 0.50 1.16 -4.10
N ILE A 90 -0.26 1.37 -3.02
CA ILE A 90 -0.16 2.57 -2.17
C ILE A 90 1.24 2.71 -1.60
N SER A 91 1.83 1.60 -1.12
CA SER A 91 3.20 1.62 -0.63
C SER A 91 4.18 2.07 -1.71
N ARG A 92 4.10 1.54 -2.94
CA ARG A 92 4.95 1.99 -4.06
C ARG A 92 4.76 3.46 -4.40
N GLU A 93 3.53 3.96 -4.38
CA GLU A 93 3.23 5.39 -4.59
C GLU A 93 3.84 6.28 -3.49
N GLN A 94 4.00 5.76 -2.27
CA GLN A 94 4.63 6.49 -1.16
C GLN A 94 6.16 6.42 -1.20
N VAL A 95 6.75 5.35 -1.73
CA VAL A 95 8.22 5.14 -1.78
C VAL A 95 8.92 6.29 -2.50
N ASP A 96 8.31 6.84 -3.55
CA ASP A 96 8.91 7.93 -4.34
C ASP A 96 9.09 9.23 -3.53
N ASP A 97 8.49 9.32 -2.34
CA ASP A 97 8.51 10.50 -1.47
C ASP A 97 9.31 10.27 -0.16
N ASP A 98 9.93 9.11 0.00
CA ASP A 98 10.57 8.69 1.26
C ASP A 98 11.78 9.57 1.61
N VAL A 99 12.58 9.98 0.62
CA VAL A 99 13.73 10.87 0.84
C VAL A 99 13.26 12.22 1.37
N ARG A 100 12.26 12.84 0.73
CA ARG A 100 11.76 14.16 1.13
C ARG A 100 11.20 14.14 2.55
N LYS A 101 10.31 13.18 2.84
CA LYS A 101 9.73 13.03 4.18
C LYS A 101 10.79 12.78 5.25
N THR A 102 11.78 11.94 4.93
CA THR A 102 12.88 11.67 5.87
C THR A 102 13.67 12.94 6.17
N MET A 103 14.03 13.71 5.13
CA MET A 103 14.73 14.98 5.30
C MET A 103 13.93 16.01 6.11
N GLU A 104 12.61 16.06 5.95
CA GLU A 104 11.71 16.90 6.75
C GLU A 104 11.74 16.51 8.23
N VAL A 105 11.62 15.23 8.54
CA VAL A 105 11.72 14.73 9.91
C VAL A 105 13.08 15.04 10.53
N PHE A 106 14.19 14.84 9.80
CA PHE A 106 15.53 15.16 10.29
C PHE A 106 15.75 16.67 10.46
N ALA A 107 15.13 17.51 9.63
CA ALA A 107 15.15 18.96 9.82
C ALA A 107 14.41 19.37 11.10
N GLU A 108 13.25 18.80 11.39
CA GLU A 108 12.51 19.03 12.63
C GLU A 108 13.27 18.52 13.87
N LEU A 109 13.89 17.35 13.78
CA LEU A 109 14.73 16.82 14.86
C LEU A 109 15.96 17.71 15.08
N GLY A 110 16.61 18.19 14.01
CA GLY A 110 17.77 19.07 14.10
C GLY A 110 17.44 20.45 14.68
N ALA A 111 16.22 20.95 14.45
CA ALA A 111 15.73 22.17 15.10
C ALA A 111 15.55 22.00 16.62
N LYS A 112 15.27 20.77 17.10
CA LYS A 112 15.11 20.45 18.53
C LYS A 112 16.42 20.03 19.19
N ASP A 113 17.33 19.42 18.44
CA ASP A 113 18.62 18.89 18.90
C ASP A 113 19.73 19.39 17.97
N SER A 114 20.42 20.45 18.39
CA SER A 114 21.54 21.03 17.64
C SER A 114 22.77 20.12 17.56
N GLY A 115 22.83 19.06 18.38
CA GLY A 115 23.87 18.04 18.35
C GLY A 115 23.57 16.88 17.40
N LEU A 116 22.37 16.83 16.82
CA LEU A 116 21.96 15.82 15.86
C LEU A 116 22.92 15.78 14.67
N TYR A 117 23.36 14.58 14.32
CA TYR A 117 24.12 14.32 13.11
C TYR A 117 23.39 13.27 12.28
N TYR A 118 23.29 13.48 10.98
CA TYR A 118 22.76 12.47 10.07
C TYR A 118 23.43 12.54 8.70
N ARG A 119 23.44 11.41 8.00
CA ARG A 119 23.93 11.29 6.63
C ARG A 119 23.03 10.33 5.85
N VAL A 120 22.52 10.82 4.73
CA VAL A 120 21.69 10.05 3.80
C VAL A 120 22.51 9.74 2.56
N GLN A 121 22.46 8.49 2.11
CA GLN A 121 22.99 8.06 0.82
C GLN A 121 21.83 7.55 -0.04
N PRO A 122 21.44 8.28 -1.09
CA PRO A 122 20.44 7.80 -2.05
C PRO A 122 21.03 6.75 -3.01
N ASP A 123 20.17 5.94 -3.64
CA ASP A 123 20.49 5.08 -4.77
C ASP A 123 20.21 5.77 -6.14
N GLU A 124 20.34 5.01 -7.23
CA GLU A 124 20.13 5.48 -8.61
C GLU A 124 18.68 5.91 -8.89
N ASP A 125 17.71 5.42 -8.11
CA ASP A 125 16.28 5.73 -8.22
C ASP A 125 15.86 6.86 -7.25
N ASN A 126 16.81 7.59 -6.66
CA ASN A 126 16.56 8.58 -5.61
C ASN A 126 15.83 8.02 -4.38
N ARG A 127 16.06 6.76 -4.02
CA ARG A 127 15.56 6.15 -2.79
C ARG A 127 16.66 6.09 -1.74
N ILE A 128 16.30 6.05 -0.45
CA ILE A 128 17.29 5.94 0.63
C ILE A 128 17.93 4.56 0.59
N ARG A 129 19.22 4.50 0.24
CA ARG A 129 20.03 3.27 0.30
C ARG A 129 20.59 3.04 1.69
N ASN A 130 21.23 4.06 2.26
CA ASN A 130 21.80 4.03 3.60
C ASN A 130 21.41 5.32 4.34
N LEU A 131 21.07 5.17 5.63
CA LEU A 131 20.80 6.27 6.55
C LEU A 131 21.58 6.01 7.83
N LEU A 132 22.43 6.97 8.20
CA LEU A 132 23.11 7.00 9.49
C LEU A 132 22.66 8.22 10.26
N TRP A 133 22.37 8.08 11.54
CA TRP A 133 22.06 9.21 12.41
C TRP A 133 22.48 8.99 13.85
N SER A 134 22.74 10.06 14.57
CA SER A 134 23.03 10.06 16.01
C SER A 134 22.52 11.35 16.66
N THR A 135 21.87 11.20 17.82
CA THR A 135 21.43 12.36 18.62
C THR A 135 22.61 13.05 19.29
N GLY A 136 22.46 14.33 19.61
CA GLY A 136 23.43 15.09 20.39
C GLY A 136 23.67 14.49 21.77
N ALA A 137 22.62 13.93 22.39
CA ALA A 137 22.70 13.22 23.66
C ALA A 137 23.59 11.97 23.54
N SER A 138 23.35 11.12 22.54
CA SER A 138 24.17 9.91 22.32
C SER A 138 25.63 10.26 22.04
N ARG A 139 25.90 11.31 21.27
CA ARG A 139 27.27 11.77 20.99
C ARG A 139 27.96 12.30 22.25
N SER A 140 27.24 13.06 23.08
CA SER A 140 27.74 13.57 24.36
C SER A 140 28.04 12.44 25.33
N GLN A 141 27.13 11.48 25.47
CA GLN A 141 27.34 10.30 26.31
C GLN A 141 28.54 9.49 25.86
N TYR A 142 28.68 9.25 24.55
CA TYR A 142 29.85 8.56 24.01
C TYR A 142 31.16 9.30 24.31
N HIS A 143 31.15 10.65 24.29
CA HIS A 143 32.33 11.45 24.65
C HIS A 143 32.76 11.27 26.12
N PHE A 144 31.80 11.13 27.04
CA PHE A 144 32.10 10.99 28.48
C PHE A 144 32.39 9.56 28.93
N PHE A 145 31.72 8.55 28.35
CA PHE A 145 31.79 7.16 28.83
C PHE A 145 32.65 6.26 27.91
N GLY A 146 32.67 6.51 26.60
CA GLY A 146 33.74 6.07 25.69
C GLY A 146 33.87 4.58 25.33
N ASP A 147 32.95 3.71 25.74
CA ASP A 147 33.25 2.28 25.88
C ASP A 147 32.21 1.30 25.33
N ALA A 148 31.00 1.74 24.95
CA ALA A 148 29.98 0.86 24.40
C ALA A 148 29.26 1.41 23.16
N ILE A 149 29.15 0.59 22.12
CA ILE A 149 28.28 0.78 20.97
C ILE A 149 27.38 -0.45 20.87
N THR A 150 26.08 -0.26 20.97
CA THR A 150 25.07 -1.32 20.77
C THR A 150 24.53 -1.27 19.35
N PHE A 151 24.49 -2.43 18.70
CA PHE A 151 23.86 -2.61 17.39
C PHE A 151 22.54 -3.35 17.57
N ASP A 152 21.43 -2.69 17.24
CA ASP A 152 20.14 -3.38 17.06
C ASP A 152 19.95 -3.65 15.57
N THR A 153 20.03 -4.92 15.16
CA THR A 153 19.87 -5.29 13.76
C THR A 153 18.44 -5.74 13.52
N THR A 154 17.65 -4.92 12.85
CA THR A 154 16.32 -5.30 12.34
C THR A 154 16.42 -5.58 10.84
N TYR A 155 16.08 -6.80 10.43
CA TYR A 155 16.10 -7.22 9.02
C TYR A 155 14.69 -7.56 8.55
N ARG A 156 14.20 -6.82 7.53
CA ARG A 156 12.94 -7.09 6.81
C ARG A 156 11.68 -7.23 7.69
N THR A 157 11.57 -6.45 8.76
CA THR A 157 10.42 -6.52 9.69
C THR A 157 9.18 -5.72 9.27
N ASN A 158 9.28 -4.86 8.24
CA ASN A 158 8.17 -4.04 7.72
C ASN A 158 7.70 -4.52 6.32
N MET A 159 7.25 -5.76 6.20
CA MET A 159 6.48 -6.26 5.03
C MET A 159 5.00 -6.48 5.36
#